data_AF-A0A4Q0I8J6-F1
#
_entry.id   AF-A0A4Q0I8J6-F1
#
_cell.length_a   1.000
_cell.length_b   1.000
_cell.length_c   1.000
_cell.angle_alpha   90.00
_cell.angle_beta   90.00
_cell.angle_gamma   90.00
#
_symmetry.space_group_name_H-M   'P 1'
#
loop_
_entity.id
_entity.type
_entity.pdbx_description
1 polymer ?
#
loop_
_entity_poly.entity_id
_entity_poly.type
_entity_poly.pdbx_seq_one_letter_code
_entity_poly.pdbx_strand_id
1 'polypeptide(L)'
;ADCIDCLVADREFIGKEWTGWLNSRRIRYYIRIRQNFRIVKPSTGERIRAWWLFNDLKVGQEKFFHTLFLHKGEYVYLAGSRIKNSDGVPELQILICF
;
A
#
# COMPACT_ATOMS: atom_id res chain seq x y z
N ALA A 1 -22.26 -8.19 16.20
CA ALA A 1 -22.83 -6.99 15.59
C ALA A 1 -22.14 -6.82 14.25
N ASP A 2 -22.89 -6.81 13.15
CA ASP A 2 -22.31 -6.61 11.83
C ASP A 2 -21.85 -5.17 11.69
N CYS A 3 -20.53 -4.96 11.67
CA CYS A 3 -19.92 -3.65 11.47
C CYS A 3 -18.92 -3.72 10.33
N ILE A 4 -18.64 -2.56 9.72
CA ILE A 4 -17.67 -2.45 8.65
C ILE A 4 -16.27 -2.67 9.23
N ASP A 5 -15.54 -3.65 8.68
CA ASP A 5 -14.22 -4.07 9.19
C ASP A 5 -13.07 -3.17 8.69
N CYS A 6 -13.08 -2.88 7.38
CA CYS A 6 -12.06 -2.06 6.72
C CYS A 6 -12.58 -1.37 5.45
N LEU A 7 -11.87 -0.32 5.02
CA LEU A 7 -12.11 0.39 3.76
C LEU A 7 -11.14 -0.09 2.68
N VAL A 8 -11.65 -0.47 1.51
CA VAL A 8 -10.81 -0.79 0.34
C VAL A 8 -11.00 0.29 -0.71
N ALA A 9 -9.93 0.75 -1.33
CA ALA A 9 -10.02 1.72 -2.42
C ALA A 9 -8.93 1.55 -3.47
N ASP A 10 -9.22 2.06 -4.66
CA ASP A 10 -8.34 1.96 -5.81
C ASP A 10 -7.37 3.15 -5.93
N ARG A 11 -6.43 3.03 -6.88
CA ARG A 11 -5.32 3.98 -7.10
C ARG A 11 -5.71 5.42 -7.44
N GLU A 12 -7.00 5.68 -7.67
CA GLU A 12 -7.55 7.01 -7.91
C GLU A 12 -7.84 7.76 -6.60
N PHE A 13 -7.94 7.06 -5.47
CA PHE A 13 -8.34 7.61 -4.17
C PHE A 13 -7.16 7.89 -3.23
N ILE A 14 -5.96 8.16 -3.76
CA ILE A 14 -4.74 8.36 -2.96
C ILE A 14 -4.46 9.85 -2.72
N GLY A 15 -5.19 10.45 -1.77
CA GLY A 15 -4.97 11.82 -1.29
C GLY A 15 -4.22 11.86 0.04
N LYS A 16 -3.32 12.85 0.24
CA LYS A 16 -2.64 13.04 1.53
C LYS A 16 -3.65 13.25 2.67
N GLU A 17 -4.65 14.10 2.43
CA GLU A 17 -5.69 14.42 3.41
C GLU A 17 -6.52 13.20 3.78
N TRP A 18 -6.86 12.35 2.79
CA TRP A 18 -7.59 11.11 3.02
C TRP A 18 -6.80 10.13 3.89
N THR A 19 -5.53 9.87 3.54
CA THR A 19 -4.69 8.95 4.32
C THR A 19 -4.53 9.44 5.77
N GLY A 20 -4.24 10.73 5.96
CA GLY A 20 -4.11 11.31 7.30
C GLY A 20 -5.41 11.27 8.10
N TRP A 21 -6.55 11.55 7.46
CA TRP A 21 -7.85 11.47 8.10
C TRP A 21 -8.19 10.03 8.54
N LEU A 22 -7.99 9.04 7.66
CA LEU A 22 -8.22 7.63 7.97
C LEU A 22 -7.34 7.14 9.13
N ASN A 23 -6.05 7.50 9.11
CA ASN A 23 -5.10 7.21 10.19
C ASN A 23 -5.57 7.84 11.51
N SER A 24 -5.97 9.12 11.50
CA SER A 24 -6.41 9.84 12.72
C SER A 24 -7.67 9.23 13.34
N ARG A 25 -8.56 8.68 12.52
CA ARG A 25 -9.78 7.99 12.94
C ARG A 25 -9.55 6.52 13.27
N ARG A 26 -8.32 6.02 13.09
CA ARG A 26 -7.95 4.61 13.24
C ARG A 26 -8.83 3.65 12.43
N ILE A 27 -9.20 4.08 11.22
CA ILE A 27 -9.98 3.25 10.30
C ILE A 27 -9.00 2.36 9.55
N ARG A 28 -9.17 1.03 9.65
CA ARG A 28 -8.38 0.09 8.86
C ARG A 28 -8.71 0.25 7.39
N TYR A 29 -7.68 0.33 6.55
CA TYR A 29 -7.85 0.43 5.11
C TYR A 29 -6.81 -0.35 4.33
N TYR A 30 -7.15 -0.64 3.08
CA TYR A 30 -6.28 -1.22 2.07
C TYR A 30 -6.47 -0.43 0.78
N ILE A 31 -5.57 0.51 0.49
CA ILE A 31 -5.69 1.39 -0.69
C ILE A 31 -4.59 1.04 -1.69
N ARG A 32 -4.98 0.70 -2.92
CA ARG A 32 -4.04 0.36 -3.99
C ARG A 32 -3.24 1.61 -4.39
N ILE A 33 -1.93 1.47 -4.55
CA ILE A 33 -1.03 2.53 -5.01
C ILE A 33 -0.36 2.19 -6.33
N ARG A 34 0.05 3.20 -7.09
CA ARG A 34 0.85 2.97 -8.30
C ARG A 34 2.28 2.55 -7.92
N GLN A 35 2.85 1.64 -8.70
CA GLN A 35 4.18 1.07 -8.47
C GLN A 35 5.31 2.12 -8.46
N ASN A 36 5.15 3.23 -9.20
CA ASN A 36 6.13 4.30 -9.29
C ASN A 36 6.10 5.29 -8.11
N PHE A 37 5.19 5.11 -7.15
CA PHE A 37 5.08 6.00 -6.00
C PHE A 37 6.34 5.97 -5.14
N ARG A 38 6.77 7.15 -4.68
CA ARG A 38 7.90 7.28 -3.75
C ARG A 38 7.41 7.16 -2.32
N ILE A 39 8.09 6.31 -1.57
CA ILE A 39 7.88 6.04 -0.16
C ILE A 39 9.18 6.36 0.57
N VAL A 40 9.09 6.85 1.80
CA VAL A 40 10.26 7.19 2.62
C VAL A 40 10.40 6.20 3.78
N LYS A 41 11.61 5.67 3.98
CA LYS A 41 11.94 4.91 5.19
C LYS A 41 12.14 5.90 6.35
N PRO A 42 11.38 5.82 7.45
CA PRO A 42 11.49 6.79 8.55
C PRO A 42 12.87 6.77 9.23
N SER A 43 13.51 5.61 9.31
CA SER A 43 14.80 5.44 9.99
C SER A 43 15.99 6.08 9.26
N THR A 44 15.96 6.10 7.92
CA THR A 44 17.09 6.57 7.10
C THR A 44 16.76 7.85 6.31
N GLY A 45 15.49 8.22 6.19
CA GLY A 45 15.04 9.28 5.29
C GLY A 45 15.14 8.92 3.80
N GLU A 46 15.54 7.70 3.48
CA GLU A 46 15.74 7.23 2.11
C GLU A 46 14.41 7.17 1.35
N ARG A 47 14.40 7.73 0.14
CA ARG A 47 13.23 7.71 -0.77
C ARG A 47 13.36 6.59 -1.79
N ILE A 48 12.43 5.64 -1.76
CA ILE A 48 12.45 4.44 -2.60
C ILE A 48 11.14 4.37 -3.40
N ARG A 49 11.18 3.86 -4.63
CA ARG A 49 9.93 3.55 -5.35
C ARG A 49 9.31 2.30 -4.77
N ALA A 50 8.00 2.31 -4.53
CA ALA A 50 7.26 1.18 -3.97
C ALA A 50 7.54 -0.13 -4.72
N TRP A 51 7.65 -0.08 -6.05
CA TRP A 51 8.01 -1.21 -6.90
C TRP A 51 9.26 -1.98 -6.44
N TRP A 52 10.32 -1.28 -6.01
CA TRP A 52 11.58 -1.93 -5.61
C TRP A 52 11.43 -2.83 -4.39
N LEU A 53 10.42 -2.60 -3.55
CA LEU A 53 10.19 -3.39 -2.34
C LEU A 53 9.52 -4.75 -2.63
N PHE A 54 8.90 -4.89 -3.81
CA PHE A 54 8.03 -6.03 -4.16
C PHE A 54 8.33 -6.64 -5.53
N ASN A 55 9.34 -6.15 -6.26
CA ASN A 55 9.69 -6.68 -7.58
C ASN A 55 10.22 -8.12 -7.53
N ASP A 56 10.59 -8.62 -6.36
CA ASP A 56 11.04 -9.99 -6.11
C ASP A 56 9.90 -11.03 -6.10
N LEU A 57 8.64 -10.62 -5.93
CA LEU A 57 7.50 -11.54 -5.70
C LEU A 57 7.18 -12.44 -6.89
N LYS A 58 7.04 -13.75 -6.77
CA LYS A 58 6.52 -14.59 -7.88
C LYS A 58 5.00 -14.51 -7.98
N VAL A 59 4.43 -14.94 -9.10
CA VAL A 59 2.97 -15.03 -9.26
C VAL A 59 2.39 -15.91 -8.15
N GLY A 60 1.38 -15.41 -7.45
CA GLY A 60 0.77 -16.07 -6.30
C GLY A 60 1.49 -15.82 -4.98
N GLN A 61 2.52 -14.96 -4.94
CA GLN A 61 3.19 -14.56 -3.70
C GLN A 61 2.75 -13.17 -3.25
N GLU A 62 2.54 -13.05 -1.94
CA GLU A 62 2.40 -11.80 -1.23
C GLU A 62 3.57 -11.50 -0.28
N LYS A 63 3.69 -10.23 0.10
CA LYS A 63 4.63 -9.75 1.12
C LYS A 63 4.00 -8.59 1.87
N PHE A 64 4.15 -8.62 3.18
CA PHE A 64 3.70 -7.57 4.07
C PHE A 64 4.88 -7.02 4.86
N PHE A 65 5.06 -5.71 4.84
CA PHE A 65 6.04 -5.05 5.67
C PHE A 65 5.40 -4.61 6.99
N HIS A 66 5.82 -5.25 8.08
CA HIS A 66 5.41 -4.91 9.45
C HIS A 66 6.15 -3.67 10.00
N THR A 67 6.77 -2.87 9.13
CA THR A 67 7.48 -1.65 9.47
C THR A 67 6.77 -0.45 8.87
N LEU A 68 6.78 0.67 9.59
CA LEU A 68 6.17 1.91 9.12
C LEU A 68 6.99 2.56 8.00
N PHE A 69 6.26 3.12 7.04
CA PHE A 69 6.78 3.95 5.97
C PHE A 69 6.06 5.28 5.92
N LEU A 70 6.68 6.30 5.32
CA LEU A 70 6.06 7.58 5.07
C LEU A 70 5.60 7.70 3.61
N HIS A 71 4.31 7.92 3.42
CA HIS A 71 3.69 8.26 2.14
C HIS A 71 3.05 9.64 2.22
N LYS A 72 3.55 10.61 1.43
CA LYS A 72 3.08 12.02 1.44
C LYS A 72 3.06 12.68 2.84
N GLY A 73 3.88 12.20 3.77
CA GLY A 73 3.95 12.70 5.15
C GLY A 73 3.12 11.90 6.16
N GLU A 74 2.34 10.93 5.71
CA GLU A 74 1.53 10.05 6.55
C GLU A 74 2.21 8.70 6.75
N TYR A 75 2.10 8.15 7.97
CA TYR A 75 2.62 6.82 8.30
C TYR A 75 1.68 5.74 7.79
N VAL A 76 2.23 4.77 7.06
CA VAL A 76 1.48 3.66 6.47
C VAL A 76 2.31 2.37 6.53
N TYR A 77 1.63 1.24 6.57
CA TYR A 77 2.20 -0.06 6.25
C TYR A 77 2.10 -0.32 4.74
N LEU A 78 2.92 -1.25 4.25
CA LEU A 78 2.92 -1.65 2.85
C LEU A 78 2.66 -3.14 2.71
N ALA A 79 1.74 -3.48 1.82
CA ALA A 79 1.52 -4.84 1.36
C ALA A 79 1.67 -4.90 -0.16
N GLY A 80 2.08 -6.04 -0.69
CA GLY A 80 2.15 -6.25 -2.12
C GLY A 80 1.92 -7.71 -2.48
N SER A 81 1.35 -7.94 -3.66
CA SER A 81 1.09 -9.26 -4.20
C SER A 81 1.25 -9.24 -5.73
N ARG A 82 1.79 -10.31 -6.30
CA ARG A 82 1.85 -10.49 -7.76
C ARG A 82 0.80 -11.51 -8.17
N ILE A 83 -0.26 -11.04 -8.85
CA ILE A 83 -1.41 -11.85 -9.26
C ILE A 83 -1.57 -11.87 -10.78
N LYS A 84 -2.38 -12.76 -11.33
CA LYS A 84 -2.77 -12.69 -12.75
C LYS A 84 -4.01 -11.81 -12.89
N ASN A 85 -4.00 -10.90 -13.86
CA ASN A 85 -5.19 -10.15 -14.22
C ASN A 85 -6.20 -11.04 -14.99
N SER A 86 -7.33 -10.46 -15.40
CA SER A 86 -8.37 -11.16 -16.18
C SER A 86 -7.87 -11.76 -17.50
N ASP A 87 -6.80 -11.20 -18.09
CA ASP A 87 -6.16 -11.69 -19.31
C ASP A 87 -5.07 -12.74 -19.06
N GLY A 88 -4.87 -13.15 -17.80
CA GLY A 88 -3.83 -14.09 -17.39
C GLY A 88 -2.43 -13.48 -17.30
N VAL A 89 -2.28 -12.18 -17.51
CA VAL A 89 -1.02 -11.43 -17.44
C VAL A 89 -0.66 -11.15 -15.98
N PRO A 90 0.57 -11.47 -15.53
CA PRO A 90 1.03 -11.10 -14.19
C PRO A 90 1.05 -9.59 -13.94
N GLU A 91 0.41 -9.15 -12.88
CA GLU A 91 0.36 -7.77 -12.40
C GLU A 91 0.85 -7.71 -10.94
N LEU A 92 1.72 -6.75 -10.65
CA LEU A 92 2.11 -6.40 -9.28
C LEU A 92 1.11 -5.37 -8.72
N GLN A 93 0.43 -5.74 -7.64
CA GLN A 93 -0.43 -4.86 -6.86
C GLN A 93 0.26 -4.49 -5.55
N ILE A 94 0.22 -3.21 -5.21
CA ILE A 94 0.80 -2.67 -3.97
C ILE A 94 -0.28 -1.89 -3.26
N LEU A 95 -0.40 -2.09 -1.95
CA LEU A 95 -1.38 -1.48 -1.07
C LEU A 95 -0.66 -0.70 0.03
N ILE A 96 -1.22 0.45 0.40
CA ILE A 96 -0.97 1.09 1.69
C ILE A 96 -2.04 0.65 2.69
N CYS A 97 -1.64 0.43 3.93
CA CYS A 97 -2.53 -0.06 4.98
C CYS A 97 -2.30 0.64 6.32
N PHE A 98 -3.30 0.59 7.20
CA PHE A 98 -3.24 1.03 8.60
C PHE A 98 -3.73 -0.10 9.53
#